data_AF-A0A2T2ZAJ1-F1
#
_entry.id   AF-A0A2T2ZAJ1-F1
#
_cell.length_a   1.000
_cell.length_b   1.000
_cell.length_c   1.000
_cell.angle_alpha   90.00
_cell.angle_beta   90.00
_cell.angle_gamma   90.00
#
_symmetry.space_group_name_H-M   'P 1'
#
loop_
_entity.id
_entity.type
_entity.pdbx_description
1 polymer ?
#
loop_
_entity_poly.entity_id
_entity_poly.type
_entity_poly.pdbx_seq_one_letter_code
_entity_poly.pdbx_strand_id
1 'polypeptide(L)'
;MDLGERLQSLRKRRGLTQREFAELSGVSLSYIRKIEQGERNDARIDTLRRFAVTLGCSLTALLGPAPSAPESGGDSELWKPTRDALAAMRDSTTEEPMPAGGVEAALADGTRLYHDNRYEALAHVLPRLIEDAQVASPLVRSRVLQLTGSAMVQTRQLSAARMALDRSLADAESTGNVLDAASAVITLCWLLIVERQFDAVRRLATEWADRVEPRLSVATTREISTWGWLLLRGSAAAIRDNRPDEADDMMRLAAAGAVAVRREQAPYHQYWTTFDPPTVAMKRVENAVVADRPDIALRLARDIAPDPRPTSDNRNRHLLDVASAHLKVRHYDAAFEILTTLSREARPWLVEQRMARDLLGRIIAKRRTLTVEMRELAGLLRLEYYAAQRLRSVTSGDHPGKVPLSTPSDDVKLDAASPPGENASAAGAYPGPSPERGSIYARLGRHRLGQAVRHPLAHNRFNPSYRGQATISRTARTDPGRMHPLLSRSESPTPTAAP
;
A
#
# COMPACT_ATOMS: atom_id res chain seq x y z
N MET A 1 -21.14 18.89 4.27
CA MET A 1 -19.89 19.62 4.54
C MET A 1 -18.88 19.22 3.49
N ASP A 2 -18.54 20.15 2.61
CA ASP A 2 -17.51 19.93 1.60
C ASP A 2 -16.08 20.00 2.20
N LEU A 3 -15.07 19.74 1.38
CA LEU A 3 -13.67 19.76 1.80
C LEU A 3 -13.22 21.14 2.33
N GLY A 4 -13.66 22.21 1.69
CA GLY A 4 -13.28 23.59 2.02
C GLY A 4 -13.85 24.03 3.36
N GLU A 5 -15.15 23.77 3.58
CA GLU A 5 -15.83 24.00 4.85
C GLU A 5 -15.19 23.20 5.98
N ARG A 6 -14.83 21.93 5.74
CA ARG A 6 -14.20 21.08 6.75
C ARG A 6 -12.79 21.55 7.08
N LEU A 7 -11.99 21.91 6.07
CA LEU A 7 -10.66 22.49 6.26
C LEU A 7 -10.74 23.77 7.10
N GLN A 8 -11.66 24.67 6.75
CA GLN A 8 -11.86 25.92 7.47
C GLN A 8 -12.30 25.68 8.92
N SER A 9 -13.24 24.74 9.14
CA SER A 9 -13.73 24.36 10.46
C SER A 9 -12.61 23.81 11.35
N LEU A 10 -11.80 22.87 10.84
CA LEU A 10 -10.67 22.30 11.56
C LEU A 10 -9.59 23.35 11.87
N ARG A 11 -9.28 24.23 10.91
CA ARG A 11 -8.34 25.34 11.11
C ARG A 11 -8.82 26.29 12.20
N LYS A 12 -10.08 26.72 12.16
CA LYS A 12 -10.67 27.61 13.17
C LYS A 12 -10.68 26.96 14.57
N ARG A 13 -10.99 25.66 14.67
CA ARG A 13 -10.91 24.90 15.93
C ARG A 13 -9.50 24.83 16.50
N ARG A 14 -8.48 24.85 15.65
CA ARG A 14 -7.06 24.94 16.03
C ARG A 14 -6.58 26.36 16.34
N GLY A 15 -7.45 27.37 16.24
CA GLY A 15 -7.12 28.76 16.50
C GLY A 15 -6.19 29.41 15.48
N LEU A 16 -5.99 28.79 14.30
CA LEU A 16 -5.06 29.29 13.29
C LEU A 16 -5.74 30.25 12.32
N THR A 17 -5.10 31.38 12.01
CA THR A 17 -5.44 32.20 10.85
C THR A 17 -5.03 31.50 9.56
N GLN A 18 -5.56 31.95 8.41
CA GLN A 18 -5.12 31.40 7.10
C GLN A 18 -3.63 31.64 6.84
N ARG A 19 -3.05 32.73 7.36
CA ARG A 19 -1.62 33.06 7.21
C ARG A 19 -0.75 32.12 8.02
N GLU A 20 -1.06 31.94 9.30
CA GLU A 20 -0.33 31.00 10.16
C GLU A 20 -0.46 29.56 9.63
N PHE A 21 -1.66 29.18 9.16
CA PHE A 21 -1.84 27.87 8.55
C PHE A 21 -1.03 27.69 7.26
N ALA A 22 -0.92 28.73 6.43
CA ALA A 22 -0.08 28.72 5.23
C ALA A 22 1.41 28.53 5.58
N GLU A 23 1.89 29.25 6.59
CA GLU A 23 3.26 29.17 7.07
C GLU A 23 3.57 27.79 7.65
N LEU A 24 2.75 27.31 8.59
CA LEU A 24 2.94 26.01 9.26
C LEU A 24 2.78 24.82 8.30
N SER A 25 1.86 24.91 7.34
CA SER A 25 1.67 23.85 6.35
C SER A 25 2.67 23.93 5.21
N GLY A 26 3.33 25.08 5.00
CA GLY A 26 4.21 25.40 3.86
C GLY A 26 3.49 25.43 2.51
N VAL A 27 2.19 25.76 2.50
CA VAL A 27 1.35 25.88 1.31
C VAL A 27 0.94 27.34 1.17
N SER A 28 0.87 27.86 -0.06
CA SER A 28 0.61 29.28 -0.26
C SER A 28 -0.76 29.71 0.27
N LEU A 29 -0.81 30.90 0.87
CA LEU A 29 -2.04 31.50 1.40
C LEU A 29 -3.16 31.57 0.34
N SER A 30 -2.80 31.94 -0.90
CA SER A 30 -3.73 32.00 -2.02
C SER A 30 -4.35 30.64 -2.32
N TYR A 31 -3.57 29.56 -2.26
CA TYR A 31 -4.06 28.21 -2.49
C TYR A 31 -5.03 27.75 -1.38
N ILE A 32 -4.70 28.02 -0.13
CA ILE A 32 -5.57 27.71 1.03
C ILE A 32 -6.90 28.46 0.91
N ARG A 33 -6.86 29.76 0.56
CA ARG A 33 -8.08 30.57 0.35
C ARG A 33 -9.00 29.94 -0.69
N LYS A 34 -8.46 29.59 -1.86
CA LYS A 34 -9.23 28.96 -2.93
C LYS A 34 -9.88 27.65 -2.51
N ILE A 35 -9.20 26.84 -1.69
CA ILE A 35 -9.80 25.61 -1.15
C ILE A 35 -10.91 25.93 -0.15
N GLU A 36 -10.68 26.80 0.83
CA GLU A 36 -11.69 27.15 1.83
C GLU A 36 -12.92 27.86 1.25
N GLN A 37 -12.77 28.48 0.07
CA GLN A 37 -13.86 29.12 -0.68
C GLN A 37 -14.58 28.16 -1.64
N GLY A 38 -14.13 26.91 -1.77
CA GLY A 38 -14.70 25.94 -2.71
C GLY A 38 -14.32 26.17 -4.18
N GLU A 39 -13.51 27.19 -4.48
CA GLU A 39 -12.98 27.46 -5.83
C GLU A 39 -12.00 26.37 -6.31
N ARG A 40 -11.49 25.55 -5.38
CA ARG A 40 -10.54 24.48 -5.68
C ARG A 40 -10.77 23.24 -4.82
N ASN A 41 -11.16 22.13 -5.46
CA ASN A 41 -11.44 20.85 -4.81
C ASN A 41 -10.49 19.71 -5.22
N ASP A 42 -9.54 19.98 -6.12
CA ASP A 42 -8.64 18.99 -6.73
C ASP A 42 -7.27 18.88 -6.01
N ALA A 43 -7.20 19.21 -4.71
CA ALA A 43 -5.96 19.22 -3.98
C ALA A 43 -5.27 17.84 -3.98
N ARG A 44 -3.96 17.81 -4.23
CA ARG A 44 -3.18 16.57 -4.20
C ARG A 44 -3.18 15.98 -2.79
N ILE A 45 -3.15 14.65 -2.72
CA ILE A 45 -3.20 13.92 -1.44
C ILE A 45 -2.06 14.29 -0.50
N ASP A 46 -0.86 14.55 -1.01
CA ASP A 46 0.30 15.01 -0.22
C ASP A 46 0.03 16.38 0.43
N THR A 47 -0.62 17.29 -0.29
CA THR A 47 -1.02 18.60 0.25
C THR A 47 -2.07 18.44 1.35
N LEU A 48 -3.06 17.58 1.12
CA LEU A 48 -4.11 17.28 2.10
C LEU A 48 -3.54 16.61 3.35
N ARG A 49 -2.53 15.73 3.20
CA ARG A 49 -1.83 15.15 4.35
C ARG A 49 -1.08 16.21 5.14
N ARG A 50 -0.36 17.13 4.49
CA ARG A 50 0.31 18.25 5.17
C ARG A 50 -0.67 19.10 5.96
N PHE A 51 -1.84 19.39 5.38
CA PHE A 51 -2.93 20.05 6.10
C PHE A 51 -3.37 19.26 7.33
N ALA A 52 -3.64 17.96 7.19
CA ALA A 52 -4.04 17.11 8.30
C ALA A 52 -2.97 17.08 9.43
N VAL A 53 -1.68 17.01 9.06
CA VAL A 53 -0.54 17.05 9.99
C VAL A 53 -0.52 18.38 10.74
N THR A 54 -0.56 19.51 10.03
CA THR A 54 -0.57 20.85 10.64
C THR A 54 -1.80 21.05 11.54
N LEU A 55 -2.94 20.47 11.17
CA LEU A 55 -4.18 20.51 11.95
C LEU A 55 -4.23 19.43 13.04
N GLY A 56 -3.19 18.60 13.17
CA GLY A 56 -3.10 17.48 14.11
C GLY A 56 -4.32 16.56 14.08
N CYS A 57 -4.84 16.28 12.89
CA CYS A 57 -5.96 15.36 12.69
C CYS A 57 -5.59 14.27 11.69
N SER A 58 -6.47 13.27 11.59
CA SER A 58 -6.33 12.21 10.59
C SER A 58 -6.71 12.72 9.20
N LEU A 59 -6.16 12.12 8.15
CA LEU A 59 -6.51 12.50 6.79
C LEU A 59 -7.98 12.18 6.48
N THR A 60 -8.49 11.05 6.97
CA THR A 60 -9.92 10.70 6.89
C THR A 60 -10.79 11.73 7.60
N ALA A 61 -10.38 12.26 8.76
CA ALA A 61 -11.12 13.32 9.44
C ALA A 61 -11.18 14.61 8.62
N LEU A 62 -10.15 14.93 7.83
CA LEU A 62 -10.14 16.08 6.92
C LEU A 62 -10.98 15.85 5.66
N LEU A 63 -10.89 14.67 5.05
CA LEU A 63 -11.62 14.32 3.83
C LEU A 63 -13.11 14.03 4.07
N GLY A 64 -13.48 13.58 5.27
CA GLY A 64 -14.82 13.13 5.60
C GLY A 64 -15.18 11.80 4.93
N PRO A 65 -16.47 11.41 4.94
CA PRO A 65 -16.94 10.27 4.17
C PRO A 65 -16.63 10.53 2.69
N ALA A 66 -15.70 9.76 2.13
CA ALA A 66 -15.25 9.96 0.77
C ALA A 66 -16.41 9.63 -0.19
N PRO A 67 -16.78 10.50 -1.15
CA PRO A 67 -17.39 10.00 -2.36
C PRO A 67 -16.38 9.08 -3.05
N SER A 68 -16.88 7.96 -3.57
CA SER A 68 -16.10 6.91 -4.23
C SER A 68 -15.07 7.50 -5.19
N ALA A 69 -13.85 6.96 -5.22
CA ALA A 69 -12.85 7.39 -6.20
C ALA A 69 -13.46 7.28 -7.61
N PRO A 70 -13.34 8.32 -8.47
CA PRO A 70 -13.87 8.23 -9.83
C PRO A 70 -13.22 7.05 -10.56
N GLU A 71 -14.05 6.18 -11.14
CA GLU A 71 -13.70 4.95 -11.86
C GLU A 71 -12.99 5.23 -13.21
N SER A 72 -12.25 6.32 -13.32
CA SER A 72 -11.53 6.69 -14.54
C SER A 72 -10.25 5.84 -14.66
N GLY A 73 -10.41 4.55 -14.98
CA GLY A 73 -9.30 3.63 -15.21
C GLY A 73 -9.69 2.17 -15.50
N GLY A 74 -10.97 1.79 -15.39
CA GLY A 74 -11.44 0.40 -15.54
C GLY A 74 -11.77 -0.07 -16.96
N ASP A 75 -11.78 0.79 -17.97
CA ASP A 75 -12.28 0.41 -19.30
C ASP A 75 -11.25 -0.32 -20.18
N SER A 76 -10.40 -1.16 -19.59
CA SER A 76 -9.59 -2.08 -20.37
C SER A 76 -10.46 -3.19 -20.94
N GLU A 77 -10.60 -3.22 -22.27
CA GLU A 77 -11.27 -4.28 -23.03
C GLU A 77 -10.66 -5.66 -22.76
N LEU A 78 -9.36 -5.72 -22.44
CA LEU A 78 -8.67 -6.96 -22.09
C LEU A 78 -9.37 -7.73 -20.96
N TRP A 79 -9.89 -7.01 -19.95
CA TRP A 79 -10.49 -7.60 -18.75
C TRP A 79 -12.00 -7.76 -18.83
N LYS A 80 -12.64 -7.31 -19.93
CA LYS A 80 -14.08 -7.39 -20.10
C LYS A 80 -14.62 -8.84 -19.94
N PRO A 81 -14.02 -9.87 -20.57
CA PRO A 81 -14.49 -11.25 -20.38
C PRO A 81 -14.42 -11.72 -18.92
N THR A 82 -13.43 -11.25 -18.16
CA THR A 82 -13.31 -11.60 -16.73
C THR A 82 -14.39 -10.90 -15.89
N ARG A 83 -14.71 -9.64 -16.20
CA ARG A 83 -15.80 -8.91 -15.53
C ARG A 83 -17.16 -9.56 -15.83
N ASP A 84 -17.38 -9.96 -17.08
CA ASP A 84 -18.60 -10.64 -17.51
C ASP A 84 -18.75 -11.99 -16.79
N ALA A 85 -17.68 -12.79 -16.70
CA ALA A 85 -17.67 -14.05 -15.96
C ALA A 85 -18.00 -13.87 -14.47
N LEU A 86 -17.46 -12.84 -13.81
CA LEU A 86 -17.80 -12.51 -12.43
C LEU A 86 -19.27 -12.10 -12.27
N ALA A 87 -19.77 -11.26 -13.17
CA ALA A 87 -21.16 -10.78 -13.12
C ALA A 87 -22.16 -11.92 -13.34
N ALA A 88 -21.79 -12.92 -14.16
CA ALA A 88 -22.61 -14.10 -14.44
C ALA A 88 -22.59 -15.16 -13.31
N MET A 89 -21.74 -15.02 -12.29
CA MET A 89 -21.73 -15.97 -11.18
C MET A 89 -23.04 -15.94 -10.38
N ARG A 90 -23.53 -17.12 -10.06
CA ARG A 90 -24.78 -17.34 -9.30
C ARG A 90 -24.51 -17.29 -7.80
N ASP A 91 -25.42 -16.69 -7.03
CA ASP A 91 -25.31 -16.56 -5.57
C ASP A 91 -25.65 -17.87 -4.81
N SER A 92 -26.05 -18.95 -5.49
CA SER A 92 -26.41 -20.22 -4.87
C SER A 92 -25.73 -21.43 -5.52
N THR A 93 -25.16 -22.31 -4.69
CA THR A 93 -24.91 -23.70 -5.05
C THR A 93 -25.36 -24.61 -3.90
N THR A 94 -26.62 -25.05 -3.99
CA THR A 94 -27.17 -26.22 -3.26
C THR A 94 -26.75 -27.54 -3.94
N GLU A 95 -25.82 -27.47 -4.90
CA GLU A 95 -25.30 -28.62 -5.63
C GLU A 95 -24.08 -29.20 -4.91
N GLU A 96 -23.98 -30.53 -4.89
CA GLU A 96 -22.85 -31.25 -4.31
C GLU A 96 -21.55 -30.86 -5.03
N PRO A 97 -20.49 -30.44 -4.31
CA PRO A 97 -19.24 -30.00 -4.93
C PRO A 97 -18.60 -31.13 -5.75
N MET A 98 -18.24 -30.85 -7.00
CA MET A 98 -17.51 -31.81 -7.83
C MET A 98 -16.01 -31.85 -7.46
N PRO A 99 -15.31 -33.00 -7.56
CA PRO A 99 -13.89 -33.10 -7.20
C PRO A 99 -13.01 -32.12 -8.00
N ALA A 100 -12.28 -31.27 -7.28
CA ALA A 100 -11.69 -30.01 -7.77
C ALA A 100 -10.26 -30.11 -8.35
N GLY A 101 -9.74 -31.31 -8.64
CA GLY A 101 -8.32 -31.49 -9.00
C GLY A 101 -7.85 -30.65 -10.19
N GLY A 102 -8.71 -30.44 -11.20
CA GLY A 102 -8.39 -29.60 -12.35
C GLY A 102 -8.36 -28.10 -12.04
N VAL A 103 -9.25 -27.63 -11.16
CA VAL A 103 -9.38 -26.20 -10.79
C VAL A 103 -8.20 -25.76 -9.93
N GLU A 104 -7.74 -26.60 -9.01
CA GLU A 104 -6.58 -26.29 -8.16
C GLU A 104 -5.28 -26.17 -8.97
N ALA A 105 -5.08 -27.04 -9.97
CA ALA A 105 -3.95 -26.95 -10.89
C ALA A 105 -4.01 -25.66 -11.72
N ALA A 106 -5.18 -25.36 -12.31
CA ALA A 106 -5.39 -24.13 -13.08
C ALA A 106 -5.22 -22.86 -12.23
N LEU A 107 -5.63 -22.89 -10.96
CA LEU A 107 -5.39 -21.82 -9.99
C LEU A 107 -3.88 -21.62 -9.74
N ALA A 108 -3.11 -22.70 -9.58
CA ALA A 108 -1.66 -22.61 -9.39
C ALA A 108 -0.97 -21.99 -10.62
N ASP A 109 -1.39 -22.37 -11.82
CA ASP A 109 -0.88 -21.79 -13.06
C ASP A 109 -1.27 -20.32 -13.21
N GLY A 110 -2.54 -19.96 -12.98
CA GLY A 110 -3.01 -18.59 -13.01
C GLY A 110 -2.27 -17.70 -11.99
N THR A 111 -1.97 -18.25 -10.82
CA THR A 111 -1.21 -17.54 -9.79
C THR A 111 0.23 -17.27 -10.21
N ARG A 112 0.88 -18.23 -10.86
CA ARG A 112 2.22 -18.03 -11.44
C ARG A 112 2.19 -16.95 -12.52
N LEU A 113 1.18 -16.95 -13.40
CA LEU A 113 1.00 -15.89 -14.40
C LEU A 113 0.87 -14.51 -13.75
N TYR A 114 0.13 -14.41 -12.64
CA TYR A 114 0.00 -13.15 -11.89
C TYR A 114 1.36 -12.67 -11.35
N HIS A 115 2.11 -13.54 -10.66
CA HIS A 115 3.42 -13.18 -10.07
C HIS A 115 4.50 -12.87 -11.10
N ASP A 116 4.44 -13.53 -12.26
CA ASP A 116 5.33 -13.27 -13.40
C ASP A 116 4.91 -12.04 -14.22
N ASN A 117 3.87 -11.30 -13.78
CA ASN A 117 3.30 -10.14 -14.45
C ASN A 117 2.78 -10.44 -15.87
N ARG A 118 2.34 -11.67 -16.14
CA ARG A 118 1.77 -12.11 -17.42
C ARG A 118 0.28 -11.81 -17.48
N TYR A 119 -0.09 -10.53 -17.29
CA TYR A 119 -1.47 -10.08 -17.16
C TYR A 119 -2.35 -10.38 -18.38
N GLU A 120 -1.80 -10.26 -19.60
CA GLU A 120 -2.52 -10.65 -20.81
C GLU A 120 -2.89 -12.13 -20.78
N ALA A 121 -1.93 -13.02 -20.53
CA ALA A 121 -2.20 -14.46 -20.43
C ALA A 121 -3.20 -14.76 -19.29
N LEU A 122 -3.05 -14.07 -18.15
CA LEU A 122 -3.97 -14.21 -17.02
C LEU A 122 -5.41 -13.80 -17.41
N ALA A 123 -5.58 -12.71 -18.15
CA ALA A 123 -6.90 -12.25 -18.63
C ALA A 123 -7.60 -13.25 -19.56
N HIS A 124 -6.84 -14.08 -20.30
CA HIS A 124 -7.41 -15.11 -21.14
C HIS A 124 -7.86 -16.35 -20.35
N VAL A 125 -7.18 -16.69 -19.23
CA VAL A 125 -7.50 -17.89 -18.45
C VAL A 125 -8.54 -17.65 -17.35
N LEU A 126 -8.58 -16.45 -16.78
CA LEU A 126 -9.47 -16.15 -15.64
C LEU A 126 -10.95 -16.36 -15.91
N PRO A 127 -11.53 -15.99 -17.07
CA PRO A 127 -12.97 -16.18 -17.32
C PRO A 127 -13.38 -17.64 -17.14
N ARG A 128 -12.64 -18.56 -17.79
CA ARG A 128 -12.91 -19.99 -17.68
C ARG A 128 -12.66 -20.54 -16.28
N LEU A 129 -11.59 -20.08 -15.62
CA LEU A 129 -11.30 -20.49 -14.24
C LEU A 129 -12.40 -20.05 -13.26
N ILE A 130 -13.00 -18.88 -13.46
CA ILE A 130 -14.13 -18.40 -12.64
C ILE A 130 -15.37 -19.26 -12.88
N GLU A 131 -15.67 -19.62 -14.13
CA GLU A 131 -16.77 -20.54 -14.46
C GLU A 131 -16.58 -21.91 -13.81
N ASP A 132 -15.42 -22.53 -13.99
CA ASP A 132 -15.12 -23.85 -13.44
C ASP A 132 -15.11 -23.84 -11.90
N ALA A 133 -14.76 -22.71 -11.28
CA ALA A 133 -14.79 -22.56 -9.83
C ALA A 133 -16.20 -22.47 -9.23
N GLN A 134 -17.26 -22.22 -10.01
CA GLN A 134 -18.63 -22.12 -9.48
C GLN A 134 -19.07 -23.40 -8.78
N VAL A 135 -18.70 -24.55 -9.35
CA VAL A 135 -19.04 -25.90 -8.84
C VAL A 135 -17.95 -26.51 -7.96
N ALA A 136 -16.86 -25.77 -7.70
CA ALA A 136 -15.79 -26.20 -6.82
C ALA A 136 -16.16 -26.01 -5.34
N SER A 137 -15.34 -26.56 -4.43
CA SER A 137 -15.50 -26.32 -3.00
C SER A 137 -15.40 -24.82 -2.67
N PRO A 138 -16.08 -24.33 -1.61
CA PRO A 138 -16.02 -22.92 -1.22
C PRO A 138 -14.59 -22.41 -1.03
N LEU A 139 -13.69 -23.24 -0.50
CA LEU A 139 -12.28 -22.88 -0.34
C LEU A 139 -11.58 -22.63 -1.68
N VAL A 140 -11.78 -23.50 -2.68
CA VAL A 140 -11.18 -23.35 -4.00
C VAL A 140 -11.76 -22.13 -4.72
N ARG A 141 -13.09 -21.97 -4.67
CA ARG A 141 -13.77 -20.81 -5.26
C ARG A 141 -13.31 -19.50 -4.62
N SER A 142 -13.17 -19.45 -3.29
CA SER A 142 -12.61 -18.31 -2.57
C SER A 142 -11.23 -17.94 -3.09
N ARG A 143 -10.34 -18.91 -3.30
CA ARG A 143 -8.96 -18.66 -3.79
C ARG A 143 -8.94 -18.19 -5.24
N VAL A 144 -9.77 -18.74 -6.11
CA VAL A 144 -9.93 -18.25 -7.49
C VAL A 144 -10.41 -16.81 -7.50
N LEU A 145 -11.42 -16.49 -6.68
CA LEU A 145 -11.93 -15.13 -6.55
C LEU A 145 -10.91 -14.17 -5.92
N GLN A 146 -10.06 -14.65 -5.00
CA GLN A 146 -8.95 -13.86 -4.45
C GLN A 146 -7.88 -13.54 -5.52
N LEU A 147 -7.59 -14.49 -6.44
CA LEU A 147 -6.68 -14.26 -7.58
C LEU A 147 -7.27 -13.23 -8.52
N THR A 148 -8.53 -13.40 -8.89
CA THR A 148 -9.27 -12.47 -9.73
C THR A 148 -9.28 -11.09 -9.09
N GLY A 149 -9.64 -10.97 -7.82
CA GLY A 149 -9.61 -9.73 -7.08
C GLY A 149 -8.22 -9.07 -7.10
N SER A 150 -7.16 -9.84 -6.86
CA SER A 150 -5.78 -9.35 -6.90
C SER A 150 -5.38 -8.81 -8.27
N ALA A 151 -5.74 -9.50 -9.36
CA ALA A 151 -5.52 -9.04 -10.72
C ALA A 151 -6.30 -7.74 -11.01
N MET A 152 -7.57 -7.68 -10.61
CA MET A 152 -8.43 -6.52 -10.80
C MET A 152 -7.93 -5.29 -10.01
N VAL A 153 -7.45 -5.45 -8.77
CA VAL A 153 -6.80 -4.34 -8.03
C VAL A 153 -5.54 -3.88 -8.77
N GLN A 154 -4.72 -4.83 -9.23
CA GLN A 154 -3.45 -4.55 -9.91
C GLN A 154 -3.63 -3.73 -11.19
N THR A 155 -4.70 -3.99 -11.94
CA THR A 155 -5.02 -3.36 -13.23
C THR A 155 -6.14 -2.31 -13.15
N ARG A 156 -6.45 -1.83 -11.92
CA ARG A 156 -7.39 -0.72 -11.66
C ARG A 156 -8.86 -0.98 -12.03
N GLN A 157 -9.26 -2.24 -12.01
CA GLN A 157 -10.64 -2.71 -12.19
C GLN A 157 -11.39 -2.76 -10.86
N LEU A 158 -11.57 -1.61 -10.20
CA LEU A 158 -11.90 -1.56 -8.77
C LEU A 158 -13.26 -2.17 -8.42
N SER A 159 -14.30 -1.91 -9.21
CA SER A 159 -15.66 -2.43 -8.95
C SER A 159 -15.72 -3.95 -9.12
N ALA A 160 -15.02 -4.49 -10.14
CA ALA A 160 -14.85 -5.93 -10.32
C ALA A 160 -13.99 -6.56 -9.21
N ALA A 161 -12.94 -5.86 -8.76
CA ALA A 161 -12.11 -6.29 -7.64
C ALA A 161 -12.93 -6.40 -6.35
N ARG A 162 -13.78 -5.40 -6.06
CA ARG A 162 -14.70 -5.38 -4.92
C ARG A 162 -15.60 -6.61 -4.94
N MET A 163 -16.33 -6.81 -6.04
CA MET A 163 -17.25 -7.93 -6.21
C MET A 163 -16.55 -9.28 -6.00
N ALA A 164 -15.37 -9.47 -6.59
CA ALA A 164 -14.60 -10.71 -6.43
C ALA A 164 -14.14 -10.93 -4.99
N LEU A 165 -13.63 -9.89 -4.31
CA LEU A 165 -13.07 -10.02 -2.96
C LEU A 165 -14.15 -10.17 -1.87
N ASP A 166 -15.31 -9.54 -2.04
CA ASP A 166 -16.43 -9.72 -1.10
C ASP A 166 -16.98 -11.15 -1.19
N ARG A 167 -17.12 -11.70 -2.39
CA ARG A 167 -17.48 -13.12 -2.60
C ARG A 167 -16.40 -14.07 -2.11
N SER A 168 -15.12 -13.75 -2.35
CA SER A 168 -13.98 -14.53 -1.85
C SER A 168 -13.99 -14.65 -0.33
N LEU A 169 -14.28 -13.54 0.37
CA LEU A 169 -14.39 -13.53 1.83
C LEU A 169 -15.57 -14.36 2.30
N ALA A 170 -16.76 -14.19 1.71
CA ALA A 170 -17.96 -14.96 2.08
C ALA A 170 -17.73 -16.47 1.92
N ASP A 171 -17.14 -16.90 0.80
CA ASP A 171 -16.78 -18.29 0.57
C ASP A 171 -15.76 -18.80 1.60
N ALA A 172 -14.73 -18.00 1.91
CA ALA A 172 -13.73 -18.38 2.91
C ALA A 172 -14.33 -18.52 4.31
N GLU A 173 -15.22 -17.60 4.71
CA GLU A 173 -15.90 -17.66 6.00
C GLU A 173 -16.81 -18.89 6.12
N SER A 174 -17.46 -19.30 5.02
CA SER A 174 -18.30 -20.50 4.99
C SER A 174 -17.52 -21.79 5.28
N THR A 175 -16.19 -21.80 5.09
CA THR A 175 -15.34 -22.96 5.42
C THR A 175 -15.14 -23.16 6.92
N GLY A 176 -15.43 -22.15 7.74
CA GLY A 176 -15.14 -22.14 9.17
C GLY A 176 -13.65 -21.95 9.53
N ASN A 177 -12.74 -21.90 8.56
CA ASN A 177 -11.31 -21.68 8.80
C ASN A 177 -10.98 -20.18 8.83
N VAL A 178 -10.66 -19.68 10.03
CA VAL A 178 -10.34 -18.26 10.24
C VAL A 178 -9.14 -17.78 9.41
N LEU A 179 -8.15 -18.64 9.13
CA LEU A 179 -6.95 -18.24 8.39
C LEU A 179 -7.20 -18.10 6.90
N ASP A 180 -8.14 -18.87 6.34
CA ASP A 180 -8.57 -18.71 4.95
C ASP A 180 -9.33 -17.38 4.77
N ALA A 181 -10.25 -17.06 5.69
CA ALA A 181 -10.95 -15.78 5.67
C ALA A 181 -10.00 -14.59 5.91
N ALA A 182 -9.07 -14.70 6.85
CA ALA A 182 -8.04 -13.69 7.09
C ALA A 182 -7.14 -13.46 5.86
N SER A 183 -6.86 -14.51 5.08
CA SER A 183 -6.16 -14.37 3.79
C SER A 183 -6.94 -13.47 2.83
N ALA A 184 -8.24 -13.73 2.63
CA ALA A 184 -9.09 -12.89 1.78
C ALA A 184 -9.13 -11.42 2.28
N VAL A 185 -9.19 -11.22 3.59
CA VAL A 185 -9.15 -9.89 4.22
C VAL A 185 -7.86 -9.14 3.92
N ILE A 186 -6.70 -9.79 3.90
CA ILE A 186 -5.42 -9.12 3.55
C ILE A 186 -5.49 -8.51 2.14
N THR A 187 -6.08 -9.22 1.18
CA THR A 187 -6.27 -8.71 -0.19
C THR A 187 -7.36 -7.64 -0.24
N LEU A 188 -8.44 -7.82 0.52
CA LEU A 188 -9.48 -6.81 0.67
C LEU A 188 -8.94 -5.48 1.23
N CYS A 189 -8.09 -5.53 2.25
CA CYS A 189 -7.39 -4.37 2.78
C CYS A 189 -6.53 -3.68 1.71
N TRP A 190 -5.92 -4.42 0.78
CA TRP A 190 -5.19 -3.81 -0.33
C TRP A 190 -6.11 -2.98 -1.23
N LEU A 191 -7.26 -3.54 -1.65
CA LEU A 191 -8.25 -2.81 -2.45
C LEU A 191 -8.70 -1.54 -1.71
N LEU A 192 -9.04 -1.64 -0.42
CA LEU A 192 -9.47 -0.50 0.38
C LEU A 192 -8.37 0.58 0.52
N ILE A 193 -7.08 0.21 0.57
CA ILE A 193 -5.97 1.17 0.50
C ILE A 193 -5.96 1.91 -0.84
N VAL A 194 -6.18 1.20 -1.96
CA VAL A 194 -6.24 1.77 -3.31
C VAL A 194 -7.44 2.73 -3.45
N GLU A 195 -8.58 2.36 -2.85
CA GLU A 195 -9.80 3.20 -2.74
C GLU A 195 -9.66 4.33 -1.71
N ARG A 196 -8.53 4.42 -1.00
CA ARG A 196 -8.22 5.43 0.03
C ARG A 196 -9.11 5.36 1.27
N GLN A 197 -9.71 4.21 1.54
CA GLN A 197 -10.52 3.97 2.74
C GLN A 197 -9.63 3.56 3.94
N PHE A 198 -8.69 4.43 4.33
CA PHE A 198 -7.66 4.09 5.32
C PHE A 198 -8.22 3.70 6.69
N ASP A 199 -9.26 4.39 7.17
CA ASP A 199 -9.88 4.07 8.46
C ASP A 199 -10.61 2.72 8.44
N ALA A 200 -11.24 2.35 7.31
CA ALA A 200 -11.83 1.02 7.13
C ALA A 200 -10.76 -0.08 7.15
N VAL A 201 -9.63 0.12 6.44
CA VAL A 201 -8.49 -0.80 6.46
C VAL A 201 -7.97 -0.97 7.89
N ARG A 202 -7.80 0.12 8.62
CA ARG A 202 -7.25 0.10 9.98
C ARG A 202 -8.15 -0.70 10.92
N ARG A 203 -9.47 -0.48 10.89
CA ARG A 203 -10.43 -1.27 11.68
C ARG A 203 -10.39 -2.74 11.31
N LEU A 204 -10.55 -3.04 10.02
CA LEU A 204 -10.63 -4.41 9.53
C LEU A 204 -9.35 -5.20 9.80
N ALA A 205 -8.18 -4.62 9.52
CA ALA A 205 -6.90 -5.25 9.77
C ALA A 205 -6.65 -5.50 11.27
N THR A 206 -7.05 -4.54 12.12
CA THR A 206 -6.92 -4.67 13.59
C THR A 206 -7.81 -5.78 14.13
N GLU A 207 -9.08 -5.77 13.74
CA GLU A 207 -10.07 -6.78 14.15
C GLU A 207 -9.62 -8.19 13.78
N TRP A 208 -9.19 -8.38 12.52
CA TRP A 208 -8.72 -9.68 12.06
C TRP A 208 -7.38 -10.07 12.68
N ALA A 209 -6.46 -9.12 12.89
CA ALA A 209 -5.19 -9.41 13.57
C ALA A 209 -5.42 -9.85 15.03
N ASP A 210 -6.37 -9.23 15.73
CA ASP A 210 -6.79 -9.65 17.08
C ASP A 210 -7.43 -11.05 17.05
N ARG A 211 -8.18 -11.39 15.99
CA ARG A 211 -8.83 -12.70 15.83
C ARG A 211 -7.84 -13.83 15.53
N VAL A 212 -6.78 -13.57 14.78
CA VAL A 212 -5.76 -14.57 14.38
C VAL A 212 -4.44 -14.44 15.14
N GLU A 213 -4.42 -13.72 16.28
CA GLU A 213 -3.19 -13.43 17.02
C GLU A 213 -2.45 -14.73 17.40
N PRO A 214 -1.23 -14.95 16.87
CA PRO A 214 -0.49 -16.18 17.07
C PRO A 214 0.28 -16.15 18.40
N ARG A 215 0.41 -17.32 19.03
CA ARG A 215 1.44 -17.53 20.07
C ARG A 215 2.78 -17.79 19.38
N LEU A 216 3.60 -16.75 19.20
CA LEU A 216 4.83 -16.80 18.40
C LEU A 216 5.80 -17.96 18.74
N SER A 217 5.79 -18.47 19.97
CA SER A 217 6.64 -19.58 20.39
C SER A 217 6.27 -20.94 19.76
N VAL A 218 5.02 -21.12 19.35
CA VAL A 218 4.47 -22.40 18.87
C VAL A 218 3.68 -22.29 17.57
N ALA A 219 3.34 -21.07 17.15
CA ALA A 219 2.54 -20.82 15.96
C ALA A 219 3.25 -21.32 14.70
N THR A 220 2.45 -21.81 13.78
CA THR A 220 2.88 -22.21 12.44
C THR A 220 3.35 -20.98 11.65
N THR A 221 4.21 -21.19 10.65
CA THR A 221 4.55 -20.17 9.66
C THR A 221 3.29 -19.57 9.03
N ARG A 222 2.24 -20.39 8.92
CA ARG A 222 0.92 -20.01 8.44
C ARG A 222 0.24 -18.92 9.25
N GLU A 223 0.07 -19.15 10.54
CA GLU A 223 -0.56 -18.19 11.44
C GLU A 223 0.24 -16.90 11.54
N ILE A 224 1.57 -17.01 11.68
CA ILE A 224 2.46 -15.85 11.81
C ILE A 224 2.43 -14.97 10.56
N SER A 225 2.44 -15.57 9.36
CA SER A 225 2.45 -14.82 8.11
C SER A 225 1.13 -14.10 7.85
N THR A 226 -0.01 -14.76 8.10
CA THR A 226 -1.33 -14.14 7.99
C THR A 226 -1.47 -12.96 8.96
N TRP A 227 -1.12 -13.15 10.23
CA TRP A 227 -1.13 -12.08 11.23
C TRP A 227 -0.20 -10.92 10.84
N GLY A 228 1.03 -11.25 10.42
CA GLY A 228 2.02 -10.29 9.97
C GLY A 228 1.55 -9.43 8.81
N TRP A 229 0.89 -10.01 7.80
CA TRP A 229 0.35 -9.25 6.68
C TRP A 229 -0.82 -8.33 7.06
N LEU A 230 -1.70 -8.76 7.97
CA LEU A 230 -2.74 -7.88 8.51
C LEU A 230 -2.12 -6.65 9.17
N LEU A 231 -1.08 -6.83 9.99
CA LEU A 231 -0.33 -5.74 10.60
C LEU A 231 0.32 -4.82 9.57
N LEU A 232 0.92 -5.37 8.50
CA LEU A 232 1.51 -4.57 7.43
C LEU A 232 0.46 -3.73 6.69
N ARG A 233 -0.74 -4.28 6.44
CA ARG A 233 -1.86 -3.53 5.84
C ARG A 233 -2.37 -2.44 6.77
N GLY A 234 -2.54 -2.75 8.06
CA GLY A 234 -2.93 -1.80 9.09
C GLY A 234 -1.94 -0.66 9.21
N SER A 235 -0.63 -0.96 9.26
CA SER A 235 0.45 0.02 9.34
C SER A 235 0.45 0.95 8.13
N ALA A 236 0.33 0.38 6.92
CA ALA A 236 0.26 1.12 5.67
C ALA A 236 -0.93 2.09 5.62
N ALA A 237 -2.07 1.72 6.20
CA ALA A 237 -3.24 2.59 6.32
C ALA A 237 -3.06 3.67 7.40
N ALA A 238 -2.57 3.28 8.58
CA ALA A 238 -2.35 4.20 9.71
C ALA A 238 -1.37 5.33 9.34
N ILE A 239 -0.26 5.02 8.67
CA ILE A 239 0.69 6.06 8.26
C ILE A 239 0.08 7.01 7.21
N ARG A 240 -0.79 6.51 6.32
CA ARG A 240 -1.48 7.32 5.32
C ARG A 240 -2.55 8.21 5.92
N ASP A 241 -3.17 7.76 7.01
CA ASP A 241 -4.15 8.48 7.82
C ASP A 241 -3.52 9.38 8.91
N ASN A 242 -2.20 9.62 8.87
CA ASN A 242 -1.50 10.50 9.81
C ASN A 242 -1.53 10.00 11.28
N ARG A 243 -1.36 8.68 11.47
CA ARG A 243 -1.26 8.00 12.78
C ARG A 243 0.08 7.27 12.91
N PRO A 244 1.20 8.00 13.08
CA PRO A 244 2.53 7.39 13.04
C PRO A 244 2.78 6.40 14.18
N ASP A 245 2.28 6.66 15.39
CA ASP A 245 2.49 5.78 16.55
C ASP A 245 1.81 4.41 16.36
N GLU A 246 0.56 4.40 15.87
CA GLU A 246 -0.15 3.16 15.54
C GLU A 246 0.56 2.39 14.42
N ALA A 247 1.01 3.09 13.38
CA ALA A 247 1.75 2.48 12.28
C ALA A 247 3.06 1.84 12.75
N ASP A 248 3.79 2.51 13.64
CA ASP A 248 5.03 2.06 14.24
C ASP A 248 4.83 0.82 15.13
N ASP A 249 3.78 0.80 15.96
CA ASP A 249 3.49 -0.34 16.83
C ASP A 249 3.12 -1.59 16.01
N MET A 250 2.26 -1.44 14.99
CA MET A 250 1.95 -2.54 14.05
C MET A 250 3.21 -3.05 13.33
N MET A 251 4.10 -2.14 12.94
CA MET A 251 5.35 -2.48 12.25
C MET A 251 6.38 -3.18 13.16
N ARG A 252 6.39 -2.87 14.46
CA ARG A 252 7.21 -3.59 15.46
C ARG A 252 6.71 -5.02 15.64
N LEU A 253 5.40 -5.20 15.77
CA LEU A 253 4.77 -6.52 15.90
C LEU A 253 5.01 -7.38 14.64
N ALA A 254 4.83 -6.81 13.45
CA ALA A 254 5.08 -7.51 12.19
C ALA A 254 6.55 -7.96 12.09
N ALA A 255 7.50 -7.13 12.53
CA ALA A 255 8.91 -7.52 12.53
C ALA A 255 9.22 -8.65 13.52
N ALA A 256 8.59 -8.67 14.69
CA ALA A 256 8.72 -9.78 15.62
C ALA A 256 8.20 -11.09 15.00
N GLY A 257 7.05 -11.03 14.32
CA GLY A 257 6.51 -12.17 13.56
C GLY A 257 7.46 -12.62 12.45
N ALA A 258 8.00 -11.71 11.65
CA ALA A 258 8.87 -12.05 10.53
C ALA A 258 10.17 -12.75 10.94
N VAL A 259 10.70 -12.44 12.12
CA VAL A 259 11.86 -13.15 12.70
C VAL A 259 11.47 -14.53 13.23
N ALA A 260 10.23 -14.70 13.69
CA ALA A 260 9.72 -15.97 14.20
C ALA A 260 9.31 -16.96 13.09
N VAL A 261 9.11 -16.50 11.86
CA VAL A 261 8.85 -17.37 10.70
C VAL A 261 10.05 -18.30 10.47
N ARG A 262 9.78 -19.61 10.47
CA ARG A 262 10.78 -20.61 10.12
C ARG A 262 10.95 -20.62 8.59
N ARG A 263 12.20 -20.72 8.13
CA ARG A 263 12.49 -20.92 6.69
C ARG A 263 12.09 -22.34 6.30
N GLU A 264 10.81 -22.55 6.01
CA GLU A 264 10.31 -23.76 5.38
C GLU A 264 10.57 -23.70 3.87
N GLN A 265 10.79 -24.86 3.22
CA GLN A 265 11.07 -24.96 1.77
C GLN A 265 9.86 -24.51 0.93
N ALA A 266 8.65 -24.57 1.48
CA ALA A 266 7.45 -24.02 0.91
C ALA A 266 6.93 -22.90 1.82
N PRO A 267 7.28 -21.62 1.57
CA PRO A 267 6.79 -20.54 2.40
C PRO A 267 5.26 -20.53 2.35
N TYR A 268 4.62 -20.58 3.52
CA TYR A 268 3.19 -20.40 3.59
C TYR A 268 2.83 -18.99 3.10
N HIS A 269 2.35 -18.99 1.86
CA HIS A 269 1.58 -18.02 1.09
C HIS A 269 1.62 -18.54 -0.35
N GLN A 270 1.25 -19.82 -0.51
CA GLN A 270 1.49 -20.60 -1.74
C GLN A 270 0.94 -19.91 -3.00
N TYR A 271 0.02 -18.96 -2.84
CA TYR A 271 -0.57 -18.19 -3.93
C TYR A 271 -0.39 -16.65 -3.87
N TRP A 272 0.00 -16.03 -2.75
CA TRP A 272 -0.18 -14.57 -2.58
C TRP A 272 1.12 -13.79 -2.42
N THR A 273 1.68 -13.68 -1.21
CA THR A 273 2.85 -12.82 -0.99
C THR A 273 3.70 -13.35 0.14
N THR A 274 5.00 -13.50 -0.09
CA THR A 274 5.95 -13.91 0.95
C THR A 274 5.91 -12.96 2.15
N PHE A 275 5.90 -13.51 3.37
CA PHE A 275 6.09 -12.75 4.60
C PHE A 275 7.43 -13.14 5.23
N ASP A 276 8.35 -12.20 5.25
CA ASP A 276 9.72 -12.41 5.73
C ASP A 276 10.36 -11.08 6.19
N PRO A 277 11.53 -11.11 6.84
CA PRO A 277 12.20 -9.89 7.30
C PRO A 277 12.50 -8.87 6.18
N PRO A 278 12.97 -9.27 4.97
CA PRO A 278 13.10 -8.35 3.83
C PRO A 278 11.80 -7.64 3.46
N THR A 279 10.67 -8.36 3.41
CA THR A 279 9.36 -7.77 3.10
C THR A 279 8.97 -6.72 4.14
N VAL A 280 9.14 -7.01 5.44
CA VAL A 280 8.86 -6.04 6.50
C VAL A 280 9.77 -4.82 6.38
N ALA A 281 11.06 -5.00 6.07
CA ALA A 281 11.98 -3.89 5.85
C ALA A 281 11.58 -3.01 4.66
N MET A 282 11.13 -3.61 3.56
CA MET A 282 10.58 -2.87 2.41
C MET A 282 9.35 -2.03 2.80
N LYS A 283 8.44 -2.59 3.62
CA LYS A 283 7.26 -1.85 4.11
C LYS A 283 7.62 -0.72 5.09
N ARG A 284 8.74 -0.82 5.82
CA ARG A 284 9.27 0.31 6.60
C ARG A 284 9.73 1.46 5.72
N VAL A 285 10.37 1.15 4.59
CA VAL A 285 10.75 2.17 3.59
C VAL A 285 9.51 2.84 3.03
N GLU A 286 8.48 2.06 2.66
CA GLU A 286 7.18 2.59 2.21
C GLU A 286 6.60 3.58 3.24
N ASN A 287 6.53 3.20 4.52
CA ASN A 287 6.04 4.08 5.58
C ASN A 287 6.84 5.38 5.68
N ALA A 288 8.18 5.32 5.59
CA ALA A 288 9.02 6.52 5.63
C ALA A 288 8.78 7.45 4.42
N VAL A 289 8.56 6.90 3.23
CA VAL A 289 8.22 7.68 2.03
C VAL A 289 6.86 8.37 2.18
N VAL A 290 5.87 7.63 2.69
CA VAL A 290 4.51 8.14 2.97
C VAL A 290 4.55 9.24 4.04
N ALA A 291 5.42 9.10 5.05
CA ALA A 291 5.63 10.09 6.11
C ALA A 291 6.45 11.31 5.68
N ASP A 292 6.81 11.42 4.40
CA ASP A 292 7.67 12.49 3.87
C ASP A 292 9.06 12.56 4.53
N ARG A 293 9.64 11.39 4.83
CA ARG A 293 10.98 11.22 5.42
C ARG A 293 11.93 10.51 4.44
N PRO A 294 12.30 11.17 3.32
CA PRO A 294 13.12 10.54 2.27
C PRO A 294 14.54 10.18 2.75
N ASP A 295 15.09 10.92 3.71
CA ASP A 295 16.38 10.64 4.35
C ASP A 295 16.36 9.30 5.11
N ILE A 296 15.27 9.03 5.84
CA ILE A 296 15.05 7.77 6.54
C ILE A 296 14.81 6.64 5.54
N ALA A 297 13.97 6.88 4.54
CA ALA A 297 13.65 5.89 3.51
C ALA A 297 14.91 5.38 2.80
N LEU A 298 15.77 6.30 2.34
CA LEU A 298 17.02 5.94 1.65
C LEU A 298 18.03 5.25 2.57
N ARG A 299 18.08 5.62 3.85
CA ARG A 299 18.94 4.93 4.82
C ARG A 299 18.47 3.50 5.04
N LEU A 300 17.18 3.30 5.31
CA LEU A 300 16.59 1.98 5.53
C LEU A 300 16.73 1.08 4.29
N ALA A 301 16.59 1.64 3.08
CA ALA A 301 16.69 0.87 1.85
C ALA A 301 18.09 0.26 1.61
N ARG A 302 19.16 0.90 2.13
CA ARG A 302 20.54 0.39 1.98
C ARG A 302 20.79 -0.92 2.70
N ASP A 303 20.03 -1.19 3.77
CA ASP A 303 20.23 -2.35 4.63
C ASP A 303 19.41 -3.58 4.14
N ILE A 304 18.62 -3.41 3.07
CA ILE A 304 17.80 -4.48 2.50
C ILE A 304 18.65 -5.29 1.52
N ALA A 305 18.82 -6.58 1.82
CA ALA A 305 19.54 -7.49 0.94
C ALA A 305 18.86 -7.58 -0.44
N PRO A 306 19.63 -7.62 -1.54
CA PRO A 306 19.07 -7.81 -2.88
C PRO A 306 18.26 -9.12 -2.97
N ASP A 307 17.05 -9.05 -3.53
CA ASP A 307 16.26 -10.25 -3.87
C ASP A 307 16.87 -10.86 -5.16
N PRO A 308 17.27 -12.15 -5.16
CA PRO A 308 17.78 -12.80 -6.36
C PRO A 308 16.72 -12.97 -7.45
N ARG A 309 15.43 -12.87 -7.12
CA ARG A 309 14.35 -12.91 -8.12
C ARG A 309 14.33 -11.60 -8.92
N PRO A 310 14.19 -11.67 -10.25
CA PRO A 310 14.18 -10.49 -11.10
C PRO A 310 12.96 -9.59 -10.83
N THR A 311 11.83 -10.16 -10.39
CA THR A 311 10.60 -9.40 -10.12
C THR A 311 9.79 -10.02 -8.97
N SER A 312 9.19 -9.16 -8.15
CA SER A 312 8.08 -9.48 -7.25
C SER A 312 7.32 -8.20 -6.94
N ASP A 313 6.02 -8.27 -6.61
CA ASP A 313 5.23 -7.05 -6.32
C ASP A 313 5.86 -6.22 -5.19
N ASN A 314 6.32 -6.86 -4.11
CA ASN A 314 6.96 -6.17 -2.99
C ASN A 314 8.28 -5.49 -3.39
N ARG A 315 9.15 -6.19 -4.14
CA ARG A 315 10.41 -5.62 -4.64
C ARG A 315 10.14 -4.44 -5.57
N ASN A 316 9.21 -4.60 -6.50
CA ASN A 316 8.94 -3.59 -7.51
C ASN A 316 8.34 -2.32 -6.89
N ARG A 317 7.41 -2.47 -5.92
CA ARG A 317 6.89 -1.32 -5.14
C ARG A 317 7.96 -0.65 -4.31
N HIS A 318 8.80 -1.44 -3.63
CA HIS A 318 9.92 -0.91 -2.87
C HIS A 318 10.86 -0.06 -3.74
N LEU A 319 11.18 -0.51 -4.96
CA LEU A 319 12.00 0.27 -5.89
C LEU A 319 11.31 1.59 -6.29
N LEU A 320 9.99 1.60 -6.52
CA LEU A 320 9.26 2.86 -6.74
C LEU A 320 9.29 3.79 -5.52
N ASP A 321 9.18 3.26 -4.30
CA ASP A 321 9.31 4.04 -3.07
C ASP A 321 10.72 4.66 -2.95
N VAL A 322 11.77 3.89 -3.25
CA VAL A 322 13.15 4.38 -3.26
C VAL A 322 13.36 5.44 -4.34
N ALA A 323 12.83 5.25 -5.55
CA ALA A 323 12.85 6.25 -6.61
C ALA A 323 12.13 7.55 -6.20
N SER A 324 10.99 7.43 -5.51
CA SER A 324 10.27 8.56 -4.93
C SER A 324 11.09 9.31 -3.88
N ALA A 325 11.79 8.58 -3.00
CA ALA A 325 12.68 9.17 -2.00
C ALA A 325 13.85 9.93 -2.66
N HIS A 326 14.51 9.33 -3.67
CA HIS A 326 15.55 10.00 -4.47
C HIS A 326 15.03 11.28 -5.12
N LEU A 327 13.82 11.23 -5.68
CA LEU A 327 13.21 12.40 -6.32
C LEU A 327 12.96 13.54 -5.32
N LYS A 328 12.55 13.24 -4.08
CA LYS A 328 12.34 14.24 -3.03
C LYS A 328 13.63 14.95 -2.63
N VAL A 329 14.76 14.25 -2.61
CA VAL A 329 16.10 14.84 -2.38
C VAL A 329 16.79 15.34 -3.65
N ARG A 330 16.06 15.44 -4.78
CA ARG A 330 16.53 15.94 -6.08
C ARG A 330 17.63 15.09 -6.74
N HIS A 331 17.76 13.83 -6.36
CA HIS A 331 18.62 12.86 -7.04
C HIS A 331 17.90 12.26 -8.25
N TYR A 332 17.65 13.09 -9.27
CA TYR A 332 16.84 12.71 -10.44
C TYR A 332 17.42 11.55 -11.24
N ASP A 333 18.74 11.47 -11.37
CA ASP A 333 19.40 10.41 -12.14
C ASP A 333 19.26 9.05 -11.46
N ALA A 334 19.50 8.96 -10.15
CA ALA A 334 19.26 7.74 -9.38
C ALA A 334 17.78 7.29 -9.42
N ALA A 335 16.83 8.23 -9.33
CA ALA A 335 15.41 7.92 -9.48
C ALA A 335 15.09 7.37 -10.89
N PHE A 336 15.70 7.94 -11.93
CA PHE A 336 15.51 7.51 -13.31
C PHE A 336 16.12 6.12 -13.57
N GLU A 337 17.32 5.85 -13.07
CA GLU A 337 17.98 4.53 -13.17
C GLU A 337 17.11 3.40 -12.59
N ILE A 338 16.43 3.65 -11.48
CA ILE A 338 15.50 2.69 -10.88
C ILE A 338 14.31 2.42 -11.81
N LEU A 339 13.71 3.47 -12.40
CA LEU A 339 12.60 3.30 -13.35
C LEU A 339 13.04 2.53 -14.60
N THR A 340 14.25 2.78 -15.10
CA THR A 340 14.86 2.04 -16.22
C THR A 340 15.15 0.57 -15.87
N THR A 341 15.50 0.29 -14.62
CA THR A 341 15.67 -1.10 -14.14
C THR A 341 14.33 -1.81 -14.12
N LEU A 342 13.30 -1.18 -13.54
CA LEU A 342 11.94 -1.72 -13.53
C LEU A 342 11.36 -1.90 -14.94
N SER A 343 11.69 -1.03 -15.90
CA SER A 343 11.19 -1.17 -17.27
C SER A 343 11.82 -2.35 -18.01
N ARG A 344 13.01 -2.81 -17.59
CA ARG A 344 13.67 -4.01 -18.14
C ARG A 344 13.17 -5.28 -17.46
N GLU A 345 13.05 -5.26 -16.14
CA GLU A 345 12.79 -6.47 -15.33
C GLU A 345 11.29 -6.76 -15.12
N ALA A 346 10.45 -5.72 -15.13
CA ALA A 346 9.04 -5.80 -14.74
C ALA A 346 8.14 -4.93 -15.62
N ARG A 347 8.43 -4.88 -16.94
CA ARG A 347 7.73 -4.01 -17.90
C ARG A 347 6.19 -4.08 -17.79
N PRO A 348 5.53 -5.26 -17.82
CA PRO A 348 4.07 -5.31 -17.75
C PRO A 348 3.52 -4.81 -16.41
N TRP A 349 4.27 -4.95 -15.33
CA TRP A 349 3.88 -4.40 -14.03
C TRP A 349 4.04 -2.87 -13.99
N LEU A 350 5.15 -2.35 -14.51
CA LEU A 350 5.48 -0.93 -14.45
C LEU A 350 4.45 -0.06 -15.18
N VAL A 351 3.93 -0.52 -16.32
CA VAL A 351 2.96 0.23 -17.14
C VAL A 351 1.63 0.45 -16.42
N GLU A 352 1.26 -0.45 -15.51
CA GLU A 352 0.06 -0.34 -14.66
C GLU A 352 0.25 0.64 -13.48
N GLN A 353 1.48 1.07 -13.21
CA GLN A 353 1.78 1.90 -12.04
C GLN A 353 1.64 3.40 -12.34
N ARG A 354 0.54 3.99 -11.85
CA ARG A 354 0.36 5.45 -11.82
C ARG A 354 1.53 6.18 -11.16
N MET A 355 2.11 5.62 -10.09
CA MET A 355 3.25 6.20 -9.40
C MET A 355 4.48 6.31 -10.31
N ALA A 356 4.75 5.30 -11.15
CA ALA A 356 5.86 5.36 -12.11
C ALA A 356 5.67 6.50 -13.12
N ARG A 357 4.44 6.67 -13.64
CA ARG A 357 4.07 7.78 -14.52
C ARG A 357 4.31 9.13 -13.85
N ASP A 358 3.83 9.29 -12.61
CA ASP A 358 3.97 10.53 -11.85
C ASP A 358 5.45 10.86 -11.54
N LEU A 359 6.25 9.86 -11.18
CA LEU A 359 7.68 10.00 -10.92
C LEU A 359 8.42 10.43 -12.20
N LEU A 360 8.22 9.72 -13.31
CA LEU A 360 8.85 10.07 -14.58
C LEU A 360 8.42 11.48 -15.05
N GLY A 361 7.13 11.81 -14.96
CA GLY A 361 6.61 13.12 -15.31
C GLY A 361 7.31 14.26 -14.56
N ARG A 362 7.61 14.06 -13.27
CA ARG A 362 8.37 15.02 -12.45
C ARG A 362 9.84 15.10 -12.83
N ILE A 363 10.47 13.98 -13.20
CA ILE A 363 11.86 13.94 -13.67
C ILE A 363 11.99 14.73 -14.98
N ILE A 364 11.17 14.40 -15.99
CA ILE A 364 11.24 15.04 -17.32
C ILE A 364 10.89 16.53 -17.28
N ALA A 365 10.00 16.96 -16.38
CA ALA A 365 9.64 18.38 -16.23
C ALA A 365 10.84 19.25 -15.80
N LYS A 366 11.85 18.66 -15.18
CA LYS A 366 13.10 19.35 -14.77
C LYS A 366 14.20 19.31 -15.84
N ARG A 367 14.00 18.61 -16.95
CA ARG A 367 14.97 18.52 -18.05
C ARG A 367 14.60 19.48 -19.19
N ARG A 368 15.61 20.14 -19.75
CA ARG A 368 15.47 21.00 -20.94
C ARG A 368 15.38 20.16 -22.22
N THR A 369 16.23 19.13 -22.32
CA THR A 369 16.27 18.17 -23.42
C THR A 369 16.20 16.76 -22.83
N LEU A 370 15.38 15.89 -23.42
CA LEU A 370 15.23 14.50 -22.98
C LEU A 370 16.23 13.60 -23.71
N THR A 371 16.79 12.61 -23.02
CA THR A 371 17.60 11.56 -23.65
C THR A 371 16.71 10.60 -24.46
N VAL A 372 17.32 9.70 -25.23
CA VAL A 372 16.59 8.67 -25.99
C VAL A 372 15.80 7.79 -25.02
N GLU A 373 16.43 7.32 -23.95
CA GLU A 373 15.86 6.44 -22.94
C GLU A 373 14.70 7.13 -22.20
N MET A 374 14.81 8.44 -21.90
CA MET A 374 13.72 9.21 -21.31
C MET A 374 12.51 9.29 -22.23
N ARG A 375 12.71 9.43 -23.55
CA ARG A 375 11.63 9.46 -24.53
C ARG A 375 10.98 8.09 -24.70
N GLU A 376 11.77 7.04 -24.77
CA GLU A 376 11.28 5.66 -24.83
C GLU A 376 10.43 5.31 -23.61
N LEU A 377 10.93 5.61 -22.40
CA LEU A 377 10.20 5.34 -21.16
C LEU A 377 8.95 6.23 -21.04
N ALA A 378 9.00 7.48 -21.50
CA ALA A 378 7.82 8.34 -21.56
C ALA A 378 6.76 7.81 -22.53
N GLY A 379 7.17 7.26 -23.67
CA GLY A 379 6.29 6.57 -24.61
C GLY A 379 5.67 5.30 -24.00
N LEU A 380 6.49 4.47 -23.35
CA LEU A 380 6.03 3.27 -22.63
C LEU A 380 4.98 3.60 -21.56
N LEU A 381 5.23 4.65 -20.77
CA LEU A 381 4.35 5.12 -19.72
C LEU A 381 3.27 6.09 -20.23
N ARG A 382 3.11 6.24 -21.56
CA ARG A 382 2.14 7.09 -22.25
C ARG A 382 2.02 8.50 -21.65
N LEU A 383 3.15 9.12 -21.30
CA LEU A 383 3.18 10.48 -20.78
C LEU A 383 2.99 11.47 -21.93
N GLU A 384 1.90 12.24 -21.88
CA GLU A 384 1.66 13.32 -22.84
C GLU A 384 2.66 14.46 -22.60
N TYR A 385 3.42 14.81 -23.64
CA TYR A 385 4.48 15.82 -23.58
C TYR A 385 3.96 17.22 -23.16
N TYR A 386 2.70 17.54 -23.43
CA TYR A 386 2.06 18.82 -23.06
C TYR A 386 1.69 18.93 -21.58
N ALA A 387 1.47 17.82 -20.86
CA ALA A 387 1.21 17.84 -19.41
C ALA A 387 2.48 18.17 -18.60
N ALA A 388 3.66 17.82 -19.11
CA ALA A 388 4.94 18.12 -18.48
C ALA A 388 5.28 19.63 -18.49
N GLN A 389 4.77 20.40 -19.46
CA GLN A 389 4.90 21.87 -19.47
C GLN A 389 4.00 22.56 -18.45
N ARG A 390 2.77 22.08 -18.22
CA ARG A 390 1.89 22.61 -17.14
C ARG A 390 2.48 22.44 -15.75
N LEU A 391 3.29 21.41 -15.51
CA LEU A 391 4.01 21.23 -14.25
C LEU A 391 5.16 22.23 -14.06
N ARG A 392 5.69 22.83 -15.13
CA ARG A 392 6.68 23.92 -15.03
C ARG A 392 6.03 25.24 -14.60
N SER A 393 4.85 25.56 -15.15
CA SER A 393 4.13 26.82 -14.86
C SER A 393 3.47 26.87 -13.48
N VAL A 394 3.24 25.74 -12.82
CA VAL A 394 2.77 25.73 -11.42
C VAL A 394 3.93 25.95 -10.42
N THR A 395 5.18 25.71 -10.84
CA THR A 395 6.36 25.88 -9.98
C THR A 395 7.13 27.19 -10.20
N SER A 396 6.91 27.86 -11.34
CA SER A 396 7.36 29.22 -11.59
C SER A 396 6.10 30.09 -11.61
N GLY A 397 5.95 31.02 -10.65
CA GLY A 397 4.77 31.86 -10.51
C GLY A 397 4.59 32.89 -11.63
N ASP A 398 4.41 32.45 -12.87
CA ASP A 398 4.08 33.31 -14.00
C ASP A 398 2.59 33.22 -14.32
N HIS A 399 1.92 34.37 -14.22
CA HIS A 399 0.57 34.57 -14.73
C HIS A 399 0.58 34.45 -16.26
N PRO A 400 -0.24 33.58 -16.87
CA PRO A 400 -0.52 33.72 -18.29
C PRO A 400 -1.44 34.93 -18.49
N GLY A 401 -0.96 35.88 -19.30
CA GLY A 401 -1.67 37.08 -19.68
C GLY A 401 -3.03 36.80 -20.34
N LYS A 402 -3.92 37.77 -20.17
CA LYS A 402 -5.26 37.87 -20.73
C LYS A 402 -5.28 37.50 -22.22
N VAL A 403 -6.18 36.61 -22.62
CA VAL A 403 -6.66 36.47 -24.00
C VAL A 403 -8.11 36.96 -24.02
N PRO A 404 -8.56 37.74 -25.03
CA PRO A 404 -9.86 38.38 -25.01
C PRO A 404 -10.99 37.38 -25.27
N LEU A 405 -12.10 37.54 -24.56
CA LEU A 405 -13.38 36.90 -24.85
C LEU A 405 -13.97 37.50 -26.13
N SER A 406 -14.13 36.67 -27.15
CA SER A 406 -15.06 36.93 -28.26
C SER A 406 -16.29 36.05 -28.03
N THR A 407 -17.43 36.68 -27.76
CA THR A 407 -18.76 36.07 -27.84
C THR A 407 -19.09 35.74 -29.29
N PRO A 408 -19.91 34.71 -29.52
CA PRO A 408 -21.22 35.01 -30.10
C PRO A 408 -22.37 34.32 -29.37
N SER A 409 -23.49 35.07 -29.32
CA SER A 409 -24.84 34.59 -29.11
C SER A 409 -25.20 33.45 -30.06
N ASP A 410 -26.04 32.53 -29.61
CA ASP A 410 -27.34 32.29 -30.26
C ASP A 410 -28.25 31.45 -29.36
N ASP A 411 -29.51 31.88 -29.33
CA ASP A 411 -30.66 31.30 -28.66
C ASP A 411 -31.01 29.91 -29.19
N VAL A 412 -31.20 28.94 -28.28
CA VAL A 412 -32.21 27.87 -28.47
C VAL A 412 -32.86 27.57 -27.11
N LYS A 413 -34.12 27.99 -26.98
CA LYS A 413 -35.09 27.46 -26.02
C LYS A 413 -35.31 25.97 -26.29
N LEU A 414 -35.36 25.13 -25.25
CA LEU A 414 -36.16 23.91 -25.24
C LEU A 414 -36.42 23.44 -23.79
N ASP A 415 -37.69 23.63 -23.42
CA ASP A 415 -38.58 22.91 -22.52
C ASP A 415 -38.10 22.04 -21.35
N ALA A 416 -38.81 22.28 -20.25
CA ALA A 416 -38.85 21.53 -19.02
C ALA A 416 -39.45 20.13 -19.20
N ALA A 417 -38.78 19.12 -18.63
CA ALA A 417 -39.40 17.86 -18.25
C ALA A 417 -38.78 17.36 -16.94
N SER A 418 -39.60 17.31 -15.90
CA SER A 418 -39.29 16.70 -14.60
C SER A 418 -39.00 15.20 -14.75
N PRO A 419 -37.99 14.64 -14.07
CA PRO A 419 -37.89 13.20 -13.89
C PRO A 419 -38.68 12.73 -12.65
N PRO A 420 -39.35 11.56 -12.70
CA PRO A 420 -40.04 10.98 -11.56
C PRO A 420 -39.11 10.13 -10.68
N GLY A 421 -39.42 10.10 -9.39
CA GLY A 421 -39.46 8.86 -8.59
C GLY A 421 -38.12 8.26 -8.18
N GLU A 422 -37.68 8.65 -6.99
CA GLU A 422 -36.73 7.90 -6.16
C GLU A 422 -37.19 6.44 -5.99
N ASN A 423 -36.30 5.49 -6.31
CA ASN A 423 -36.35 4.15 -5.74
C ASN A 423 -35.02 3.91 -5.01
N ALA A 424 -35.09 4.07 -3.69
CA ALA A 424 -34.02 3.73 -2.77
C ALA A 424 -33.80 2.21 -2.77
N SER A 425 -32.61 1.77 -3.17
CA SER A 425 -32.10 0.42 -2.91
C SER A 425 -30.98 0.52 -1.88
N ALA A 426 -31.15 -0.24 -0.81
CA ALA A 426 -30.42 -0.15 0.45
C ALA A 426 -28.94 -0.52 0.30
N ALA A 427 -28.07 0.39 0.71
CA ALA A 427 -26.68 0.09 1.02
C ALA A 427 -26.64 -0.81 2.27
N GLY A 428 -26.21 -2.07 2.09
CA GLY A 428 -26.05 -3.05 3.16
C GLY A 428 -25.07 -2.55 4.22
N ALA A 429 -25.59 -2.25 5.39
CA ALA A 429 -24.81 -2.05 6.61
C ALA A 429 -24.29 -3.41 7.09
N TYR A 430 -22.98 -3.55 7.24
CA TYR A 430 -22.35 -4.69 7.93
C TYR A 430 -22.71 -4.63 9.43
N PRO A 431 -23.46 -5.60 10.00
CA PRO A 431 -23.66 -5.67 11.44
C PRO A 431 -22.52 -6.47 12.06
N GLY A 432 -21.58 -5.80 12.74
CA GLY A 432 -20.59 -6.45 13.59
C GLY A 432 -21.19 -6.84 14.95
N PRO A 433 -20.79 -7.96 15.58
CA PRO A 433 -21.20 -8.31 16.93
C PRO A 433 -20.51 -7.45 18.00
N SER A 434 -21.12 -7.38 19.18
CA SER A 434 -20.79 -6.50 20.32
C SER A 434 -19.34 -6.62 20.85
N PRO A 435 -18.75 -5.53 21.39
CA PRO A 435 -17.35 -5.49 21.80
C PRO A 435 -17.15 -5.91 23.27
N GLU A 436 -16.78 -7.15 23.54
CA GLU A 436 -16.35 -7.57 24.91
C GLU A 436 -14.88 -7.99 25.02
N ARG A 437 -14.03 -7.74 24.01
CA ARG A 437 -12.58 -7.87 24.17
C ARG A 437 -11.90 -6.57 23.77
N GLY A 438 -11.36 -5.86 24.76
CA GLY A 438 -10.59 -4.64 24.54
C GLY A 438 -9.39 -4.94 23.65
N SER A 439 -9.35 -4.30 22.47
CA SER A 439 -8.27 -4.44 21.50
C SER A 439 -6.89 -4.15 22.11
N ILE A 440 -5.86 -4.95 21.79
CA ILE A 440 -4.50 -4.77 22.32
C ILE A 440 -3.90 -3.41 21.92
N TYR A 441 -4.30 -2.86 20.78
CA TYR A 441 -3.84 -1.55 20.29
C TYR A 441 -4.42 -0.40 21.15
N ALA A 442 -5.61 -0.58 21.71
CA ALA A 442 -6.17 0.34 22.71
C ALA A 442 -5.48 0.23 24.09
N ARG A 443 -4.78 -0.88 24.36
CA ARG A 443 -3.97 -1.08 25.58
C ARG A 443 -2.55 -0.51 25.43
N LEU A 444 -1.92 -0.69 24.27
CA LEU A 444 -0.59 -0.15 23.97
C LEU A 444 -0.61 1.39 23.87
N GLY A 445 -1.64 1.98 23.24
CA GLY A 445 -1.80 3.45 23.19
C GLY A 445 -2.05 4.10 24.55
N ARG A 446 -2.72 3.41 25.49
CA ARG A 446 -2.96 3.90 26.85
C ARG A 446 -1.71 3.90 27.73
N HIS A 447 -0.79 2.96 27.50
CA HIS A 447 0.46 2.89 28.28
C HIS A 447 1.42 4.06 28.00
N ARG A 448 1.37 4.66 26.80
CA ARG A 448 2.18 5.86 26.46
C ARG A 448 1.55 7.18 26.91
N LEU A 449 0.22 7.28 26.93
CA LEU A 449 -0.47 8.49 27.42
C LEU A 449 -0.40 8.66 28.95
N GLY A 450 -0.09 7.60 29.70
CA GLY A 450 0.05 7.65 31.16
C GLY A 450 1.41 8.15 31.70
N GLN A 451 2.42 8.32 30.84
CA GLN A 451 3.78 8.76 31.27
C GLN A 451 4.16 10.16 30.80
N ALA A 452 3.33 10.82 29.99
CA ALA A 452 3.60 12.16 29.44
C ALA A 452 2.79 13.26 30.14
N VAL A 453 2.64 13.22 31.47
CA VAL A 453 2.20 14.38 32.27
C VAL A 453 2.91 14.35 33.62
N ARG A 454 4.05 15.01 33.72
CA ARG A 454 4.59 15.67 34.94
C ARG A 454 5.90 16.38 34.60
N HIS A 455 5.77 17.62 34.13
CA HIS A 455 6.84 18.61 34.24
C HIS A 455 6.61 19.39 35.54
N PRO A 456 7.64 19.60 36.36
CA PRO A 456 7.71 20.82 37.13
C PRO A 456 8.89 21.67 36.64
N LEU A 457 8.59 22.96 36.49
CA LEU A 457 9.53 24.05 36.32
C LEU A 457 10.36 24.20 37.60
N ALA A 458 11.68 24.31 37.48
CA ALA A 458 12.51 24.96 38.48
C ALA A 458 13.80 25.52 37.84
N HIS A 459 13.96 26.83 37.91
CA HIS A 459 15.21 27.56 37.69
C HIS A 459 16.26 27.18 38.75
N ASN A 460 17.53 26.97 38.37
CA ASN A 460 18.66 27.81 38.84
C ASN A 460 20.05 27.41 38.28
N ARG A 461 20.75 28.44 37.77
CA ARG A 461 22.18 28.80 37.88
C ARG A 461 23.31 27.76 37.83
N PHE A 462 24.22 28.01 36.86
CA PHE A 462 25.70 27.99 36.92
C PHE A 462 26.37 27.64 38.26
N ASN A 463 27.28 26.65 38.30
CA ASN A 463 28.76 26.82 38.19
C ASN A 463 29.48 25.44 38.19
N PRO A 464 30.68 25.29 37.59
CA PRO A 464 31.40 24.02 37.42
C PRO A 464 32.54 23.84 38.44
N SER A 465 32.81 22.60 38.86
CA SER A 465 34.14 22.09 39.26
C SER A 465 34.02 20.67 39.84
N TYR A 466 34.78 19.71 39.31
CA TYR A 466 35.88 19.06 40.05
C TYR A 466 36.57 17.99 39.20
N ARG A 467 37.90 18.07 39.20
CA ARG A 467 38.90 17.14 38.63
C ARG A 467 39.17 15.96 39.56
N GLY A 468 39.59 14.84 38.96
CA GLY A 468 40.46 13.81 39.55
C GLY A 468 39.70 12.69 40.27
N GLN A 469 40.06 11.41 40.22
CA GLN A 469 41.36 10.79 39.99
C GLN A 469 41.22 9.36 39.41
N ALA A 470 42.30 8.88 38.79
CA ALA A 470 42.48 7.53 38.29
C ALA A 470 42.78 6.52 39.42
N THR A 471 42.39 5.26 39.24
CA THR A 471 43.25 4.13 39.65
C THR A 471 43.06 2.96 38.70
N ILE A 472 44.21 2.42 38.31
CA ILE A 472 44.50 1.33 37.39
C ILE A 472 44.27 -0.01 38.11
N SER A 473 43.81 -1.03 37.39
CA SER A 473 44.31 -2.39 37.56
C SER A 473 44.25 -3.15 36.24
N ARG A 474 45.36 -3.83 35.96
CA ARG A 474 45.86 -4.35 34.69
C ARG A 474 46.23 -5.80 34.94
N THR A 475 45.81 -6.72 34.08
CA THR A 475 46.43 -8.04 33.73
C THR A 475 45.42 -8.79 32.85
N ALA A 476 45.74 -9.50 31.78
CA ALA A 476 46.96 -9.69 31.01
C ALA A 476 46.54 -10.24 29.61
N ARG A 477 47.32 -9.90 28.58
CA ARG A 477 47.28 -10.48 27.23
C ARG A 477 47.97 -11.85 27.24
N THR A 478 47.50 -12.76 26.39
CA THR A 478 48.37 -13.59 25.51
C THR A 478 47.59 -14.12 24.30
N ASP A 479 48.12 -13.84 23.12
CA ASP A 479 47.95 -14.42 21.78
C ASP A 479 49.35 -14.22 21.12
N PRO A 480 49.83 -14.90 20.05
CA PRO A 480 49.18 -15.82 19.10
C PRO A 480 50.02 -17.04 18.63
N GLY A 481 49.48 -17.90 17.76
CA GLY A 481 50.26 -18.90 17.03
C GLY A 481 49.53 -19.62 15.89
N ARG A 482 49.90 -19.28 14.64
CA ARG A 482 49.51 -19.89 13.35
C ARG A 482 49.99 -21.35 13.20
N MET A 483 49.28 -22.17 12.41
CA MET A 483 49.77 -22.94 11.23
C MET A 483 48.66 -23.83 10.62
N HIS A 484 48.81 -24.15 9.34
CA HIS A 484 47.80 -24.60 8.35
C HIS A 484 47.93 -26.13 8.04
N PRO A 485 47.32 -26.70 6.98
CA PRO A 485 46.37 -27.82 7.00
C PRO A 485 46.94 -29.22 6.67
N LEU A 486 46.16 -30.29 6.89
CA LEU A 486 46.38 -31.61 6.25
C LEU A 486 45.09 -32.25 5.73
N LEU A 487 45.25 -32.78 4.51
CA LEU A 487 44.35 -33.59 3.68
C LEU A 487 44.23 -35.03 4.19
N SER A 488 43.10 -35.70 3.90
CA SER A 488 42.91 -37.14 3.53
C SER A 488 41.39 -37.39 3.46
N ARG A 489 40.70 -37.51 2.32
CA ARG A 489 40.58 -38.57 1.29
C ARG A 489 40.11 -39.96 1.78
N SER A 490 39.23 -40.52 0.93
CA SER A 490 38.60 -41.86 0.85
C SER A 490 37.44 -42.13 1.84
N GLU A 491 36.31 -42.75 1.50
CA GLU A 491 35.87 -43.45 0.28
C GLU A 491 34.33 -43.68 0.36
N SER A 492 33.65 -43.66 -0.78
CA SER A 492 32.24 -44.08 -0.94
C SER A 492 32.16 -45.59 -1.21
N PRO A 493 31.00 -46.24 -0.96
CA PRO A 493 30.46 -47.07 -2.04
C PRO A 493 28.92 -46.95 -2.20
N THR A 494 28.49 -47.01 -3.47
CA THR A 494 27.12 -47.27 -3.94
C THR A 494 27.05 -48.70 -4.52
N PRO A 495 25.89 -49.21 -5.01
CA PRO A 495 24.88 -49.93 -4.26
C PRO A 495 24.70 -51.38 -4.77
N THR A 496 23.89 -52.20 -4.08
CA THR A 496 23.47 -53.52 -4.58
C THR A 496 21.96 -53.64 -4.56
N ALA A 497 21.42 -54.13 -5.67
CA ALA A 497 20.01 -54.35 -5.95
C ALA A 497 19.60 -55.83 -5.73
N ALA A 498 18.27 -56.02 -5.72
CA ALA A 498 17.49 -57.25 -5.98
C ALA A 498 17.20 -58.19 -4.79
N PRO A 499 16.13 -59.01 -4.87
CA PRO A 499 15.27 -59.29 -6.03
C PRO A 499 13.92 -58.57 -6.06
#